data_AF-A0A0Q2M8T0-F1
#
_entry.id   AF-A0A0Q2M8T0-F1
#
_cell.length_a   1.000
_cell.length_b   1.000
_cell.length_c   1.000
_cell.angle_alpha   90.00
_cell.angle_beta   90.00
_cell.angle_gamma   90.00
#
_symmetry.space_group_name_H-M   'P 1'
#
loop_
_entity.id
_entity.type
_entity.pdbx_description
1 polymer ?
#
loop_
_entity_poly.entity_id
_entity_poly.type
_entity_poly.pdbx_seq_one_letter_code
_entity_poly.pdbx_strand_id
1 'polypeptide(L)'
;MPMTPLPLVLSDGGRAAAGLVPAVTNKDCVTRAIAIGDRRPYTEVHQMVTQAGRDMQLPDAAENGVNLNVAAKLLHDLGWRPVPEVRNASLTQEDLETALRKHPVLIVETLAGHLTAVVNGAVHDLQGMSTATDPAHARTDQLAAVYAPPDDGRARVPHVDE
;
A
#
# COMPACT_ATOMS: atom_id res chain seq x y z
N MET A 1 -12.16 -2.78 -22.12
CA MET A 1 -10.99 -2.30 -22.88
C MET A 1 -9.75 -2.56 -22.04
N PRO A 2 -8.60 -3.01 -22.58
CA PRO A 2 -7.40 -3.15 -21.78
C PRO A 2 -6.99 -1.76 -21.25
N MET A 3 -6.71 -1.66 -19.95
CA MET A 3 -6.35 -0.37 -19.34
C MET A 3 -5.06 0.18 -19.94
N THR A 4 -4.93 1.50 -19.91
CA THR A 4 -3.61 2.11 -19.82
C THR A 4 -3.03 1.71 -18.46
N PRO A 5 -1.87 1.03 -18.41
CA PRO A 5 -1.21 0.69 -17.16
C PRO A 5 -1.01 1.94 -16.31
N LEU A 6 -1.20 1.80 -15.00
CA LEU A 6 -0.86 2.89 -14.09
C LEU A 6 0.67 3.12 -14.13
N PRO A 7 1.15 4.37 -14.23
CA PRO A 7 2.56 4.68 -14.15
C PRO A 7 3.17 4.13 -12.84
N LEU A 8 4.36 3.55 -12.91
CA LEU A 8 5.15 3.17 -11.75
C LEU A 8 6.09 4.30 -11.34
N VAL A 9 5.99 4.71 -10.09
CA VAL A 9 6.95 5.59 -9.42
C VAL A 9 7.71 4.74 -8.41
N LEU A 10 9.02 4.56 -8.64
CA LEU A 10 9.86 3.83 -7.71
C LEU A 10 9.96 4.59 -6.40
N SER A 11 9.41 4.00 -5.34
CA SER A 11 9.41 4.57 -4.00
C SER A 11 9.62 3.48 -2.97
N ASP A 12 10.60 3.67 -2.11
CA ASP A 12 10.87 2.81 -0.94
C ASP A 12 10.07 3.24 0.30
N GLY A 13 9.16 4.21 0.14
CA GLY A 13 8.36 4.79 1.22
C GLY A 13 9.18 5.52 2.30
N GLY A 14 10.43 5.89 2.02
CA GLY A 14 11.33 6.54 2.97
C GLY A 14 12.21 5.58 3.76
N ARG A 15 12.30 4.30 3.36
CA ARG A 15 13.13 3.29 4.03
C ARG A 15 14.60 3.71 4.11
N ALA A 16 15.20 4.16 3.02
CA ALA A 16 16.59 4.60 2.99
C ALA A 16 16.81 5.85 3.84
N ALA A 17 15.87 6.80 3.80
CA ALA A 17 15.89 8.00 4.65
C ALA A 17 15.79 7.66 6.15
N ALA A 18 15.12 6.56 6.49
CA ALA A 18 15.07 6.01 7.85
C ALA A 18 16.40 5.35 8.29
N GLY A 19 17.43 5.32 7.45
CA GLY A 19 18.73 4.73 7.75
C GLY A 19 18.75 3.19 7.70
N LEU A 20 17.68 2.58 7.16
CA LEU A 20 17.60 1.13 7.02
C LEU A 20 18.29 0.68 5.73
N VAL A 21 19.05 -0.41 5.82
CA VAL A 21 19.72 -1.03 4.67
C VAL A 21 18.66 -1.37 3.60
N PRO A 22 18.98 -1.22 2.29
CA PRO A 22 18.10 -1.65 1.21
C PRO A 22 17.54 -3.03 1.49
N ALA A 23 16.21 -3.17 1.42
CA ALA A 23 15.54 -4.41 1.78
C ALA A 23 16.07 -5.54 0.89
N VAL A 24 16.72 -6.55 1.48
CA VAL A 24 17.17 -7.75 0.74
C VAL A 24 15.97 -8.52 0.20
N THR A 25 14.79 -8.35 0.81
CA THR A 25 13.61 -9.19 0.56
C THR A 25 12.38 -8.44 0.05
N ASN A 26 12.35 -7.10 -0.02
CA ASN A 26 11.17 -6.27 -0.37
C ASN A 26 9.86 -6.62 0.39
N LYS A 27 9.95 -7.39 1.49
CA LYS A 27 8.81 -7.93 2.24
C LYS A 27 8.08 -6.91 3.10
N ASP A 28 8.59 -5.68 3.18
CA ASP A 28 8.02 -4.55 3.90
C ASP A 28 6.98 -3.77 3.09
N CYS A 29 6.34 -4.41 2.09
CA CYS A 29 5.35 -3.78 1.22
C CYS A 29 4.21 -3.10 2.00
N VAL A 30 3.77 -3.72 3.10
CA VAL A 30 2.78 -3.11 4.01
C VAL A 30 3.28 -1.81 4.62
N THR A 31 4.52 -1.79 5.11
CA THR A 31 5.15 -0.59 5.67
C THR A 31 5.27 0.51 4.62
N ARG A 32 5.76 0.17 3.42
CA ARG A 32 5.91 1.13 2.32
C ARG A 32 4.55 1.71 1.88
N ALA A 33 3.57 0.85 1.64
CA ALA A 33 2.24 1.27 1.18
C ALA A 33 1.56 2.21 2.19
N ILE A 34 1.63 1.90 3.49
CA ILE A 34 1.05 2.76 4.53
C ILE A 34 1.86 4.06 4.69
N ALA A 35 3.20 3.99 4.68
CA ALA A 35 4.04 5.20 4.78
C ALA A 35 3.77 6.18 3.64
N ILE A 36 3.63 5.68 2.41
CA ILE A 36 3.32 6.48 1.23
C ILE A 36 1.87 6.98 1.27
N GLY A 37 0.91 6.07 1.46
CA GLY A 37 -0.52 6.38 1.41
C GLY A 37 -0.98 7.30 2.54
N ASP A 38 -0.55 7.02 3.77
CA ASP A 38 -0.92 7.80 4.96
C ASP A 38 0.04 8.98 5.21
N ARG A 39 1.07 9.13 4.36
CA ARG A 39 2.11 10.17 4.44
C ARG A 39 2.78 10.22 5.81
N ARG A 40 3.19 9.06 6.31
CA ARG A 40 3.88 8.92 7.60
C ARG A 40 5.36 8.60 7.42
N PRO A 41 6.21 9.00 8.37
CA PRO A 41 7.59 8.54 8.41
C PRO A 41 7.65 7.01 8.36
N TYR A 42 8.52 6.47 7.50
CA TYR A 42 8.72 5.03 7.38
C TYR A 42 8.96 4.36 8.74
N THR A 43 9.77 5.00 9.60
CA THR A 43 10.10 4.51 10.94
C THR A 43 8.88 4.35 11.83
N GLU A 44 7.93 5.30 11.77
CA GLU A 44 6.69 5.26 12.54
C GLU A 44 5.83 4.08 12.10
N VAL A 45 5.63 3.92 10.80
CA VAL A 45 4.84 2.81 10.25
C VAL A 45 5.53 1.47 10.50
N HIS A 46 6.85 1.41 10.36
CA HIS A 46 7.63 0.22 10.64
C HIS A 46 7.41 -0.24 12.09
N GLN A 47 7.47 0.69 13.05
CA GLN A 47 7.18 0.39 14.45
C GLN A 47 5.75 -0.10 14.66
N MET A 48 4.76 0.49 14.00
CA MET A 48 3.37 0.03 14.05
C MET A 48 3.21 -1.40 13.54
N VAL A 49 3.82 -1.72 12.38
CA VAL A 49 3.79 -3.06 11.80
C VAL A 49 4.54 -4.07 12.68
N THR A 50 5.71 -3.69 13.22
CA THR A 50 6.43 -4.54 14.17
C THR A 50 5.59 -4.83 15.42
N GLN A 51 4.93 -3.82 15.99
CA GLN A 51 4.10 -4.00 17.18
C GLN A 51 2.89 -4.89 16.88
N ALA A 52 2.18 -4.64 15.77
CA ALA A 52 1.06 -5.46 15.36
C ALA A 52 1.47 -6.93 15.09
N GLY A 53 2.67 -7.14 14.53
CA GLY A 53 3.27 -8.46 14.38
C GLY A 53 3.52 -9.14 15.72
N ARG A 54 4.11 -8.43 16.69
CA ARG A 54 4.37 -8.96 18.05
C ARG A 54 3.10 -9.36 18.77
N ASP A 55 2.04 -8.57 18.66
CA ASP A 55 0.73 -8.87 19.26
C ASP A 55 0.14 -10.18 18.71
N MET A 56 0.58 -10.60 17.51
CA MET A 56 0.20 -11.83 16.84
C MET A 56 1.31 -12.91 16.85
N GLN A 57 2.33 -12.74 17.70
CA GLN A 57 3.47 -13.66 17.84
C GLN A 57 4.28 -13.88 16.54
N LEU A 58 4.31 -12.86 15.67
CA LEU A 58 5.11 -12.79 14.45
C LEU A 58 6.32 -11.86 14.68
N PRO A 59 7.50 -12.38 15.06
CA PRO A 59 8.69 -11.56 15.22
C PRO A 59 9.11 -10.96 13.87
N ASP A 60 9.60 -9.72 13.91
CA ASP A 60 10.16 -9.00 12.76
C ASP A 60 9.21 -8.89 11.55
N ALA A 61 7.90 -8.81 11.81
CA ALA A 61 6.86 -8.76 10.78
C ALA A 61 7.06 -7.61 9.76
N ALA A 62 7.65 -6.49 10.19
CA ALA A 62 7.95 -5.37 9.30
C ALA A 62 9.07 -5.69 8.27
N GLU A 63 9.96 -6.65 8.57
CA GLU A 63 11.07 -7.05 7.69
C GLU A 63 10.82 -8.39 6.98
N ASN A 64 10.07 -9.28 7.62
CA ASN A 64 9.77 -10.63 7.12
C ASN A 64 8.41 -10.74 6.42
N GLY A 65 7.67 -9.63 6.36
CA GLY A 65 6.30 -9.59 5.86
C GLY A 65 5.31 -9.91 6.96
N VAL A 66 4.11 -9.38 6.79
CA VAL A 66 3.01 -9.54 7.74
C VAL A 66 1.81 -10.12 7.01
N ASN A 67 1.02 -10.94 7.71
CA ASN A 67 -0.24 -11.44 7.17
C ASN A 67 -1.15 -10.25 6.82
N LEU A 68 -1.82 -10.28 5.66
CA LEU A 68 -2.66 -9.19 5.15
C LEU A 68 -3.86 -8.89 6.06
N ASN A 69 -4.28 -9.84 6.91
CA ASN A 69 -5.27 -9.56 7.95
C ASN A 69 -4.75 -8.54 8.98
N VAL A 70 -3.44 -8.54 9.27
CA VAL A 70 -2.82 -7.54 10.16
C VAL A 70 -2.76 -6.20 9.46
N ALA A 71 -2.41 -6.19 8.17
CA ALA A 71 -2.41 -4.97 7.36
C ALA A 71 -3.81 -4.35 7.28
N ALA A 72 -4.84 -5.16 7.02
CA ALA A 72 -6.23 -4.72 7.01
C ALA A 72 -6.68 -4.16 8.37
N LYS A 73 -6.26 -4.79 9.47
CA LYS A 73 -6.53 -4.29 10.83
C LYS A 73 -5.85 -2.94 11.07
N LEU A 74 -4.56 -2.82 10.73
CA LEU A 74 -3.79 -1.57 10.86
C LEU A 74 -4.44 -0.44 10.05
N LEU A 75 -4.79 -0.70 8.80
CA LEU A 75 -5.49 0.26 7.94
C LEU A 75 -6.81 0.70 8.58
N HIS A 76 -7.60 -0.23 9.10
CA HIS A 76 -8.85 0.09 9.79
C HIS A 76 -8.64 0.95 11.04
N ASP A 77 -7.63 0.63 11.87
CA ASP A 77 -7.25 1.40 13.06
C ASP A 77 -6.76 2.81 12.70
N LEU A 78 -6.11 2.96 11.54
CA LEU A 78 -5.71 4.25 10.96
C LEU A 78 -6.88 5.03 10.33
N GLY A 79 -8.08 4.45 10.30
CA GLY A 79 -9.28 5.08 9.77
C GLY A 79 -9.52 4.83 8.27
N TRP A 80 -8.67 4.05 7.60
CA TRP A 80 -8.87 3.65 6.22
C TRP A 80 -10.08 2.70 6.11
N ARG A 81 -10.74 2.73 4.95
CA ARG A 81 -11.98 1.99 4.69
C ARG A 81 -11.90 1.23 3.37
N PRO A 82 -12.37 -0.03 3.29
CA PRO A 82 -12.40 -0.78 2.04
C PRO A 82 -13.37 -0.16 1.02
N VAL A 83 -13.04 -0.26 -0.28
CA VAL A 83 -13.84 0.22 -1.43
C VAL A 83 -14.04 -0.92 -2.45
N PRO A 84 -15.28 -1.23 -2.87
CA PRO A 84 -16.55 -0.87 -2.25
C PRO A 84 -16.67 -1.50 -0.85
N GLU A 85 -17.63 -1.07 -0.03
CA GLU A 85 -17.84 -1.59 1.36
C GLU A 85 -18.00 -3.14 1.45
N VAL A 86 -18.06 -3.84 0.32
CA VAL A 86 -18.27 -5.28 0.22
C VAL A 86 -16.94 -5.99 -0.08
N ARG A 87 -16.35 -6.61 0.95
CA ARG A 87 -15.35 -7.69 0.79
C ARG A 87 -15.96 -8.86 0.01
N ASN A 88 -15.18 -9.50 -0.86
CA ASN A 88 -15.45 -10.79 -1.55
C ASN A 88 -16.02 -10.77 -2.99
N ALA A 89 -16.06 -9.62 -3.67
CA ALA A 89 -16.10 -9.64 -5.14
C ALA A 89 -14.66 -9.60 -5.67
N SER A 90 -14.36 -10.32 -6.75
CA SER A 90 -13.16 -10.03 -7.54
C SER A 90 -13.23 -8.57 -7.94
N LEU A 91 -12.46 -7.70 -7.28
CA LEU A 91 -12.46 -6.28 -7.59
C LEU A 91 -12.06 -6.12 -9.05
N THR A 92 -12.91 -5.44 -9.79
CA THR A 92 -12.72 -5.21 -11.20
C THR A 92 -11.80 -4.01 -11.42
N GLN A 93 -11.25 -3.91 -12.63
CA GLN A 93 -10.56 -2.71 -13.08
C GLN A 93 -11.46 -1.45 -12.95
N GLU A 94 -12.75 -1.57 -13.24
CA GLU A 94 -13.71 -0.47 -13.14
C GLU A 94 -13.89 0.02 -11.71
N ASP A 95 -13.78 -0.88 -10.72
CA ASP A 95 -13.82 -0.52 -9.30
C ASP A 95 -12.63 0.35 -8.91
N LEU A 96 -11.42 -0.02 -9.34
CA LEU A 96 -10.21 0.79 -9.10
C LEU A 96 -10.31 2.16 -9.78
N GLU A 97 -10.74 2.21 -11.04
CA GLU A 97 -10.94 3.48 -11.75
C GLU A 97 -12.00 4.36 -11.05
N THR A 98 -13.08 3.76 -10.57
CA THR A 98 -14.13 4.46 -9.82
C THR A 98 -13.61 4.98 -8.49
N ALA A 99 -12.79 4.19 -7.79
CA ALA A 99 -12.16 4.60 -6.55
C ALA A 99 -11.18 5.76 -6.80
N LEU A 100 -10.35 5.68 -7.84
CA LEU A 100 -9.38 6.73 -8.20
C LEU A 100 -10.04 8.05 -8.61
N ARG A 101 -11.24 8.01 -9.21
CA ARG A 101 -12.04 9.22 -9.47
C ARG A 101 -12.54 9.91 -8.20
N LYS A 102 -12.72 9.15 -7.11
CA LYS A 102 -13.24 9.66 -5.84
C LYS A 102 -12.13 10.01 -4.84
N HIS A 103 -11.04 9.26 -4.87
CA HIS A 103 -9.97 9.35 -3.88
C HIS A 103 -8.63 9.53 -4.60
N PRO A 104 -7.88 10.61 -4.31
CA PRO A 104 -6.57 10.85 -4.90
C PRO A 104 -5.50 9.89 -4.35
N VAL A 105 -5.77 9.22 -3.23
CA VAL A 105 -4.87 8.23 -2.62
C VAL A 105 -5.67 6.97 -2.34
N LEU A 106 -5.11 5.82 -2.66
CA LEU A 106 -5.63 4.51 -2.33
C LEU A 106 -4.49 3.62 -1.84
N ILE A 107 -4.81 2.65 -0.99
CA ILE A 107 -3.94 1.50 -0.73
C ILE A 107 -4.58 0.27 -1.35
N VAL A 108 -3.81 -0.52 -2.08
CA VAL A 108 -4.32 -1.59 -2.93
C VAL A 108 -3.60 -2.89 -2.59
N GLU A 109 -4.40 -3.92 -2.33
CA GLU A 109 -3.95 -5.29 -2.08
C GLU A 109 -4.20 -6.13 -3.33
N THR A 110 -3.22 -6.94 -3.73
CA THR A 110 -3.33 -7.83 -4.89
C THR A 110 -3.58 -9.27 -4.48
N LEU A 111 -4.12 -10.09 -5.39
CA LEU A 111 -4.35 -11.52 -5.15
C LEU A 111 -3.04 -12.30 -4.93
N ALA A 112 -1.90 -11.74 -5.32
CA ALA A 112 -0.57 -12.28 -5.03
C ALA A 112 -0.11 -11.99 -3.58
N GLY A 113 -0.92 -11.28 -2.79
CA GLY A 113 -0.64 -10.91 -1.42
C GLY A 113 0.36 -9.75 -1.27
N HIS A 114 0.40 -8.86 -2.26
CA HIS A 114 1.22 -7.65 -2.24
C HIS A 114 0.35 -6.43 -1.93
N LEU A 115 0.90 -5.47 -1.18
CA LEU A 115 0.22 -4.23 -0.83
C LEU A 115 1.01 -3.03 -1.37
N THR A 116 0.33 -2.10 -2.04
CA THR A 116 0.94 -0.91 -2.62
C THR A 116 0.09 0.35 -2.43
N ALA A 117 0.69 1.52 -2.56
CA ALA A 117 -0.03 2.79 -2.58
C ALA A 117 -0.24 3.27 -4.02
N VAL A 118 -1.45 3.75 -4.33
CA VAL A 118 -1.75 4.46 -5.57
C VAL A 118 -2.03 5.92 -5.23
N VAL A 119 -1.21 6.82 -5.74
CA VAL A 119 -1.29 8.27 -5.48
C VAL A 119 -1.48 8.99 -6.81
N ASN A 120 -2.56 9.74 -6.95
CA ASN A 120 -2.93 10.49 -8.16
C ASN A 120 -2.87 9.64 -9.44
N GLY A 121 -3.28 8.38 -9.35
CA GLY A 121 -3.27 7.44 -10.47
C GLY A 121 -1.90 6.84 -10.82
N ALA A 122 -0.87 7.04 -10.01
CA ALA A 122 0.42 6.36 -10.14
C ALA A 122 0.64 5.37 -9.00
N VAL A 123 1.26 4.23 -9.28
CA VAL A 123 1.65 3.22 -8.28
C VAL A 123 2.97 3.62 -7.68
N HIS A 124 3.04 3.72 -6.36
CA HIS A 124 4.27 4.06 -5.64
C HIS A 124 4.78 2.82 -4.90
N ASP A 125 5.80 2.17 -5.48
CA ASP A 125 6.37 0.94 -4.95
C ASP A 125 7.76 0.66 -5.55
N LEU A 126 8.51 -0.26 -4.93
CA LEU A 126 9.72 -0.85 -5.48
C LEU A 126 9.41 -1.98 -6.48
N GLN A 127 8.27 -2.66 -6.34
CA GLN A 127 7.91 -3.84 -7.14
C GLN A 127 6.61 -3.69 -7.95
N GLY A 128 6.07 -2.47 -7.99
CA GLY A 128 4.73 -2.22 -8.51
C GLY A 128 3.65 -3.02 -7.77
N MET A 129 2.61 -3.44 -8.48
CA MET A 129 1.49 -4.21 -7.92
C MET A 129 1.72 -5.74 -7.87
N SER A 130 2.90 -6.26 -8.24
CA SER A 130 3.24 -7.71 -8.21
C SER A 130 2.11 -8.65 -8.71
N THR A 131 2.00 -8.95 -10.02
CA THR A 131 2.89 -9.83 -10.79
C THR A 131 3.32 -9.18 -12.12
N ALA A 132 4.57 -8.76 -12.23
CA ALA A 132 5.09 -8.13 -13.43
C ALA A 132 6.27 -8.93 -14.00
N THR A 133 6.06 -9.52 -15.17
CA THR A 133 7.13 -9.81 -16.15
C THR A 133 7.61 -8.53 -16.86
N ASP A 134 6.99 -7.37 -16.58
CA ASP A 134 7.41 -6.08 -17.10
C ASP A 134 7.29 -4.97 -16.01
N PRO A 135 8.41 -4.46 -15.46
CA PRO A 135 8.41 -3.39 -14.46
C PRO A 135 7.80 -2.06 -14.95
N ALA A 136 7.58 -1.89 -16.27
CA ALA A 136 6.93 -0.71 -16.82
C ALA A 136 5.39 -0.76 -16.81
N HIS A 137 4.78 -1.93 -16.55
CA HIS A 137 3.34 -2.16 -16.71
C HIS A 137 2.79 -2.98 -15.54
N ALA A 138 2.40 -2.30 -14.44
CA ALA A 138 1.81 -2.98 -13.29
C ALA A 138 0.43 -3.56 -13.65
N ARG A 139 0.30 -4.90 -13.63
CA ARG A 139 -0.98 -5.59 -13.86
C ARG A 139 -1.96 -5.27 -12.74
N THR A 140 -3.06 -4.63 -13.09
CA THR A 140 -4.15 -4.19 -12.20
C THR A 140 -5.31 -5.18 -12.13
N ASP A 141 -5.25 -6.30 -12.84
CA ASP A 141 -6.36 -7.22 -13.03
C ASP A 141 -6.48 -8.29 -11.92
N GLN A 142 -5.72 -8.15 -10.84
CA GLN A 142 -5.72 -9.08 -9.71
C GLN A 142 -5.77 -8.33 -8.38
N LEU A 143 -6.84 -7.58 -8.14
CA LEU A 143 -7.06 -6.87 -6.88
C LEU A 143 -7.82 -7.74 -5.88
N ALA A 144 -7.30 -7.82 -4.66
CA ALA A 144 -7.95 -8.48 -3.52
C ALA A 144 -8.76 -7.47 -2.70
N ALA A 145 -8.20 -6.28 -2.47
CA ALA A 145 -8.85 -5.20 -1.72
C ALA A 145 -8.33 -3.82 -2.17
N VAL A 146 -9.17 -2.80 -2.05
CA VAL A 146 -8.82 -1.38 -2.21
C VAL A 146 -9.26 -0.66 -0.95
N TYR A 147 -8.42 0.22 -0.42
CA TYR A 147 -8.68 0.99 0.79
C TYR A 147 -8.62 2.49 0.46
N ALA A 148 -9.68 3.21 0.80
CA ALA A 148 -9.75 4.66 0.77
C ALA A 148 -9.25 5.27 2.10
N PRO A 149 -8.67 6.48 2.04
CA PRO A 149 -8.21 7.20 3.21
C PRO A 149 -9.40 7.61 4.10
N PRO A 150 -9.16 7.91 5.39
CA PRO A 150 -10.20 8.41 6.29
C PRO A 150 -10.85 9.70 5.76
N ASP A 151 -12.17 9.84 5.96
CA ASP A 151 -13.00 11.00 5.55
C ASP A 151 -12.66 12.31 6.29
N ASP A 152 -11.70 12.29 7.21
CA ASP A 152 -11.34 13.42 8.07
C ASP A 152 -10.51 14.51 7.37
N GLY A 153 -10.37 14.42 6.03
CA GLY A 153 -9.64 15.40 5.24
C GLY A 153 -8.14 15.44 5.57
N ARG A 154 -7.62 14.47 6.32
CA ARG A 154 -6.19 14.35 6.62
C ARG A 154 -5.45 13.81 5.40
N ALA A 155 -5.37 14.63 4.35
CA ALA A 155 -4.11 14.74 3.65
C ALA A 155 -3.11 15.31 4.67
N ARG A 156 -2.48 14.43 5.47
CA ARG A 156 -1.45 14.88 6.41
C ARG A 156 -0.38 15.60 5.59
N VAL A 157 -0.09 16.81 6.02
CA VAL A 157 0.77 17.84 5.44
C VAL A 157 1.97 17.24 4.70
N PRO A 158 2.40 17.78 3.55
CA PRO A 158 3.55 17.25 2.87
C PRO A 158 4.79 17.21 3.76
N HIS A 159 5.46 16.05 3.78
CA HIS A 159 6.91 16.07 3.95
C HIS A 159 7.43 16.89 2.77
N VAL A 160 7.79 18.13 3.09
CA VAL A 160 8.69 18.92 2.28
C VAL A 160 10.03 18.17 2.34
N ASP A 161 10.38 17.52 1.25
CA ASP A 161 11.75 17.11 1.01
C ASP A 161 12.55 18.41 0.81
N GLU A 162 13.43 18.74 1.77
CA GLU A 162 14.59 19.61 1.56
C GLU A 162 15.79 18.77 1.13
#